data_AF-A0A817NRS7-F1
#
_entry.id   AF-A0A817NRS7-F1
#
_cell.length_a   1.000
_cell.length_b   1.000
_cell.length_c   1.000
_cell.angle_alpha   90.00
_cell.angle_beta   90.00
_cell.angle_gamma   90.00
#
_symmetry.space_group_name_H-M   'P 1'
#
loop_
_entity.id
_entity.type
_entity.pdbx_description
1 polymer ?
#
loop_
_entity_poly.entity_id
_entity_poly.type
_entity_poly.pdbx_seq_one_letter_code
_entity_poly.pdbx_strand_id
1 'polypeptide(L)'
;IRMLINSAYTIDWIRYELNANRKFKLIIFSVSSDEVKLATWDNIFELLTKLYPEIDSNIWFRYSKQLKEMTFQQIDPEEIIIKNNYLGPDSDGYIHKKRFLTLKNPPTLLQVREFLHNHIGLNELFQGNGRTITHEGILSDKRIFNK
;
A
#
# COMPACT_ATOMS: atom_id res chain seq x y z
N ILE A 1 -5.18 -15.22 -12.58
CA ILE A 1 -4.61 -14.02 -13.26
C ILE A 1 -5.65 -12.89 -13.38
N ARG A 2 -6.78 -13.06 -14.11
CA ARG A 2 -7.82 -12.01 -14.27
C ARG A 2 -8.28 -11.33 -12.98
N MET A 3 -8.50 -12.11 -11.93
CA MET A 3 -8.88 -11.56 -10.62
C MET A 3 -7.82 -10.62 -10.03
N LEU A 4 -6.52 -10.97 -10.11
CA LEU A 4 -5.44 -10.12 -9.60
C LEU A 4 -5.33 -8.82 -10.41
N ILE A 5 -5.50 -8.89 -11.72
CA ILE A 5 -5.55 -7.71 -12.59
C ILE A 5 -6.70 -6.78 -12.16
N ASN A 6 -7.88 -7.34 -11.90
CA ASN A 6 -9.04 -6.58 -11.43
C ASN A 6 -8.87 -6.03 -10.00
N SER A 7 -7.95 -6.59 -9.21
CA SER A 7 -7.57 -6.11 -7.88
C SER A 7 -6.35 -5.16 -7.90
N ALA A 8 -6.04 -4.56 -9.06
CA ALA A 8 -4.99 -3.57 -9.26
C ALA A 8 -3.55 -4.12 -9.10
N TYR A 9 -3.31 -5.38 -9.48
CA TYR A 9 -1.96 -5.91 -9.69
C TYR A 9 -1.57 -5.84 -11.17
N THR A 10 -0.36 -5.36 -11.47
CA THR A 10 0.14 -5.27 -12.84
C THR A 10 0.47 -6.64 -13.42
N ILE A 11 0.35 -6.79 -14.74
CA ILE A 11 0.70 -8.04 -15.44
C ILE A 11 2.18 -8.39 -15.24
N ASP A 12 3.07 -7.40 -15.26
CA ASP A 12 4.50 -7.63 -15.12
C ASP A 12 4.86 -8.11 -13.72
N TRP A 13 4.23 -7.55 -12.68
CA TRP A 13 4.38 -8.06 -11.32
C TRP A 13 3.86 -9.49 -11.18
N ILE A 14 2.68 -9.79 -11.74
CA ILE A 14 2.12 -11.15 -11.72
C ILE A 14 3.07 -12.14 -12.42
N ARG A 15 3.65 -11.77 -13.57
CA ARG A 15 4.63 -12.61 -14.28
C ARG A 15 5.89 -12.82 -13.47
N TYR A 16 6.43 -11.77 -12.86
CA TYR A 16 7.61 -11.84 -12.00
C TYR A 16 7.38 -12.84 -10.85
N GLU A 17 6.26 -12.74 -10.14
CA GLU A 17 5.92 -13.62 -9.02
C GLU A 17 5.72 -15.08 -9.45
N LEU A 18 5.08 -15.31 -10.59
CA LEU A 18 4.91 -16.66 -11.15
C LEU A 18 6.25 -17.28 -11.56
N ASN A 19 7.15 -16.49 -12.16
CA ASN A 19 8.51 -16.93 -12.51
C ASN A 19 9.35 -17.24 -11.28
N ALA A 20 9.10 -16.54 -10.17
CA ALA A 20 9.70 -16.83 -8.86
C ALA A 20 9.08 -18.05 -8.16
N ASN A 21 8.22 -18.84 -8.85
CA ASN A 21 7.52 -20.01 -8.34
C ASN A 21 6.66 -19.73 -7.08
N ARG A 22 6.18 -18.48 -6.94
CA ARG A 22 5.30 -18.11 -5.82
C ARG A 22 3.88 -18.61 -6.05
N LYS A 23 3.22 -19.01 -4.97
CA LYS A 23 1.83 -19.49 -4.97
C LYS A 23 0.92 -18.48 -4.31
N PHE A 24 -0.25 -18.28 -4.89
CA PHE A 24 -1.28 -17.38 -4.36
C PHE A 24 -2.40 -18.17 -3.71
N LYS A 25 -2.90 -17.70 -2.56
CA LYS A 25 -4.15 -18.15 -1.97
C LYS A 25 -5.16 -17.01 -2.03
N LEU A 26 -6.34 -17.28 -2.58
CA LEU A 26 -7.47 -16.37 -2.47
C LEU A 26 -8.23 -16.69 -1.18
N ILE A 27 -8.42 -15.68 -0.35
CA ILE A 27 -9.26 -15.77 0.84
C ILE A 27 -10.43 -14.81 0.64
N ILE A 28 -11.64 -15.34 0.75
CA ILE A 28 -12.89 -14.57 0.63
C ILE A 28 -13.47 -14.45 2.02
N PHE A 29 -13.69 -13.22 2.49
CA PHE A 29 -14.35 -12.95 3.75
C PHE A 29 -15.79 -12.56 3.49
N SER A 30 -16.72 -13.21 4.20
CA SER A 30 -18.10 -12.72 4.31
C SER A 30 -18.12 -11.65 5.39
N VAL A 31 -18.25 -10.39 4.98
CA VAL A 31 -18.33 -9.24 5.90
C VAL A 31 -19.61 -8.47 5.63
N SER A 32 -20.18 -7.91 6.70
CA SER A 32 -21.27 -6.96 6.59
C SER A 32 -20.77 -5.65 5.97
N SER A 33 -21.66 -4.88 5.34
CA SER A 33 -21.34 -3.58 4.74
C SER A 33 -20.67 -2.62 5.73
N ASP A 34 -21.02 -2.74 7.00
CA ASP A 34 -20.63 -1.81 8.06
C ASP A 34 -19.22 -2.09 8.57
N GLU A 35 -18.68 -3.28 8.27
CA GLU A 35 -17.31 -3.70 8.59
C GLU A 35 -16.29 -3.28 7.52
N VAL A 36 -16.76 -2.62 6.45
CA VAL A 36 -15.97 -2.28 5.28
C VAL A 36 -16.03 -0.79 5.01
N LYS A 37 -14.86 -0.14 4.95
CA LYS A 37 -14.75 1.28 4.62
C LYS A 37 -14.17 1.46 3.22
N LEU A 38 -14.49 2.58 2.57
CA LEU A 38 -13.78 2.98 1.35
C LEU A 38 -12.31 3.22 1.66
N ALA A 39 -11.42 2.80 0.76
CA ALA A 39 -9.98 2.97 0.86
C ALA A 39 -9.55 4.42 0.52
N THR A 40 -10.15 5.39 1.21
CA THR A 40 -9.71 6.78 1.17
C THR A 40 -8.49 6.97 2.06
N TRP A 41 -7.65 7.98 1.81
CA TRP A 41 -6.53 8.31 2.70
C TRP A 41 -6.94 8.48 4.16
N ASP A 42 -8.08 9.12 4.45
CA ASP A 42 -8.56 9.33 5.82
C ASP A 42 -8.88 8.01 6.54
N ASN A 43 -9.68 7.14 5.90
CA ASN A 43 -9.96 5.79 6.42
C ASN A 43 -8.70 4.93 6.55
N ILE A 44 -7.70 5.10 5.66
CA ILE A 44 -6.40 4.42 5.78
C ILE A 44 -5.68 4.91 7.04
N PHE A 45 -5.57 6.21 7.27
CA PHE A 45 -4.90 6.74 8.46
C PHE A 45 -5.61 6.30 9.75
N GLU A 46 -6.94 6.32 9.77
CA GLU A 46 -7.72 5.78 10.89
C GLU A 46 -7.40 4.30 11.14
N LEU A 47 -7.35 3.49 10.08
CA LEU A 47 -7.02 2.06 10.17
C LEU A 47 -5.59 1.86 10.69
N LEU A 48 -4.61 2.60 10.18
CA LEU A 48 -3.21 2.47 10.58
C LEU A 48 -3.00 2.83 12.05
N THR A 49 -3.65 3.87 12.55
CA THR A 49 -3.60 4.24 13.98
C THR A 49 -4.15 3.13 14.88
N LYS A 50 -5.15 2.36 14.41
CA LYS A 50 -5.69 1.21 15.17
C LYS A 50 -4.81 -0.03 15.09
N LEU A 51 -4.32 -0.36 13.89
CA LEU A 51 -3.54 -1.58 13.65
C LEU A 51 -2.10 -1.50 14.16
N TYR A 52 -1.54 -0.30 14.23
CA TYR A 52 -0.15 -0.04 14.60
C TYR A 52 -0.06 1.06 15.66
N PRO A 53 -0.65 0.88 16.85
CA PRO A 53 -0.64 1.90 17.92
C PRO A 53 0.76 2.27 18.41
N GLU A 54 1.75 1.39 18.19
CA GLU A 54 3.16 1.64 18.49
C GLU A 54 3.85 2.60 17.50
N ILE A 55 3.25 2.86 16.34
CA ILE A 55 3.72 3.90 15.43
C ILE A 55 3.05 5.22 15.85
N ASP A 56 3.86 6.24 16.13
CA ASP A 56 3.35 7.58 16.47
C ASP A 56 2.37 8.07 15.39
N SER A 57 1.10 8.21 15.78
CA SER A 57 0.03 8.62 14.88
C SER A 57 0.30 9.98 14.22
N ASN A 58 1.11 10.84 14.84
CA ASN A 58 1.49 12.13 14.28
C ASN A 58 2.29 11.99 12.98
N ILE A 59 2.93 10.84 12.72
CA ILE A 59 3.66 10.58 11.47
C ILE A 59 2.69 10.63 10.28
N TRP A 60 1.50 10.03 10.41
CA TRP A 60 0.50 10.02 9.34
C TRP A 60 -0.04 11.42 9.08
N PHE A 61 -0.35 12.16 10.14
CA PHE A 61 -0.87 13.53 10.03
C PHE A 61 0.17 14.49 9.46
N ARG A 62 1.46 14.34 9.82
CA ARG A 62 2.57 15.15 9.33
C ARG A 62 2.70 15.13 7.81
N TYR A 63 2.52 13.96 7.20
CA TYR A 63 2.65 13.76 5.76
C TYR A 63 1.31 13.66 5.03
N SER A 64 0.19 13.83 5.74
CA SER A 64 -1.15 13.61 5.21
C SER A 64 -1.44 14.44 3.96
N LYS A 65 -1.06 15.72 3.96
CA LYS A 65 -1.23 16.61 2.81
C LYS A 65 -0.43 16.11 1.61
N GLN A 66 0.86 15.87 1.78
CA GLN A 66 1.72 15.38 0.70
C GLN A 66 1.26 14.04 0.14
N LEU A 67 0.85 13.09 1.01
CA LEU A 67 0.34 11.79 0.58
C LEU A 67 -0.97 11.88 -0.22
N LYS A 68 -1.81 12.88 0.07
CA LYS A 68 -3.07 13.12 -0.67
C LYS A 68 -2.87 13.86 -1.98
N GLU A 69 -1.90 14.77 -2.05
CA GLU A 69 -1.73 15.69 -3.18
C GLU A 69 -0.66 15.22 -4.18
N MET A 70 0.36 14.49 -3.73
CA MET A 70 1.44 14.02 -4.59
C MET A 70 1.16 12.63 -5.15
N THR A 71 1.49 12.42 -6.42
CA THR A 71 1.49 11.08 -7.04
C THR A 71 2.63 10.23 -6.49
N PHE A 72 2.54 8.91 -6.68
CA PHE A 72 3.62 8.00 -6.31
C PHE A 72 4.96 8.41 -6.93
N GLN A 73 4.96 8.72 -8.24
CA GLN A 73 6.15 9.13 -8.98
C GLN A 73 6.72 10.49 -8.51
N GLN A 74 5.88 11.39 -8.01
CA GLN A 74 6.35 12.65 -7.42
C GLN A 74 7.05 12.43 -6.07
N ILE A 75 6.65 11.39 -5.32
CA ILE A 75 7.28 11.04 -4.04
C ILE A 75 8.56 10.21 -4.26
N ASP A 76 8.54 9.31 -5.24
CA ASP A 76 9.64 8.39 -5.56
C ASP A 76 10.03 8.48 -7.05
N PRO A 77 10.66 9.59 -7.49
CA PRO A 77 11.02 9.79 -8.89
C PRO A 77 12.09 8.81 -9.39
N GLU A 78 12.90 8.27 -8.48
CA GLU A 78 14.00 7.35 -8.78
C GLU A 78 13.59 5.87 -8.67
N GLU A 79 12.30 5.59 -8.45
CA GLU A 79 11.72 4.25 -8.31
C GLU A 79 12.41 3.38 -7.24
N ILE A 80 12.88 4.01 -6.15
CA ILE A 80 13.57 3.34 -5.04
C ILE A 80 12.65 2.31 -4.39
N ILE A 81 11.37 2.64 -4.19
CA ILE A 81 10.39 1.76 -3.55
C ILE A 81 10.18 0.50 -4.39
N ILE A 82 10.03 0.67 -5.70
CA ILE A 82 9.81 -0.44 -6.63
C ILE A 82 11.05 -1.35 -6.65
N LYS A 83 12.25 -0.76 -6.75
CA LYS A 83 13.52 -1.49 -6.69
C LYS A 83 13.66 -2.30 -5.41
N ASN A 84 13.41 -1.67 -4.26
CA ASN A 84 13.46 -2.34 -2.95
C ASN A 84 12.40 -3.45 -2.84
N ASN A 85 11.20 -3.24 -3.40
CA ASN A 85 10.15 -4.25 -3.41
C ASN A 85 10.58 -5.51 -4.18
N TYR A 86 11.20 -5.35 -5.34
CA TYR A 86 11.74 -6.48 -6.14
C TYR A 86 12.89 -7.22 -5.44
N LEU A 87 13.69 -6.54 -4.62
CA LEU A 87 14.72 -7.19 -3.80
C LEU A 87 14.12 -8.01 -2.65
N GLY A 88 12.89 -7.69 -2.24
CA GLY A 88 12.12 -8.46 -1.27
C GLY A 88 12.47 -8.13 0.20
N PRO A 89 11.73 -8.76 1.14
CA PRO A 89 11.72 -8.39 2.56
C PRO A 89 13.03 -8.64 3.31
N ASP A 90 13.90 -9.51 2.78
CA ASP A 90 15.20 -9.83 3.36
C ASP A 90 16.28 -8.81 2.96
N SER A 91 15.97 -7.91 2.02
CA SER A 91 16.91 -6.88 1.58
C SER A 91 16.97 -5.70 2.55
N ASP A 92 18.14 -5.07 2.62
CA ASP A 92 18.32 -3.85 3.40
C ASP A 92 17.54 -2.66 2.84
N GLY A 93 17.04 -2.71 1.61
CA GLY A 93 16.16 -1.68 1.09
C GLY A 93 14.75 -1.75 1.68
N TYR A 94 14.27 -2.95 2.02
CA TYR A 94 12.85 -3.18 2.21
C TYR A 94 12.32 -2.70 3.56
N ILE A 95 11.49 -1.66 3.53
CA ILE A 95 10.81 -1.15 4.73
C ILE A 95 9.56 -1.97 5.05
N HIS A 96 9.73 -2.94 5.95
CA HIS A 96 8.64 -3.60 6.67
C HIS A 96 8.45 -2.98 8.07
N LYS A 97 7.39 -3.37 8.78
CA LYS A 97 7.04 -2.84 10.11
C LYS A 97 8.20 -2.74 11.09
N LYS A 98 8.96 -3.83 11.31
CA LYS A 98 10.08 -3.81 12.28
C LYS A 98 11.12 -2.77 11.90
N ARG A 99 11.50 -2.70 10.62
CA ARG A 99 12.44 -1.70 10.11
C ARG A 99 11.89 -0.28 10.23
N PHE A 100 10.61 -0.07 9.94
CA PHE A 100 9.96 1.24 10.05
C PHE A 100 10.06 1.82 11.46
N LEU A 101 9.85 0.97 12.48
CA LEU A 101 9.97 1.36 13.90
C LEU A 101 11.39 1.72 14.34
N THR A 102 12.41 1.31 13.58
CA THR A 102 13.83 1.63 13.87
C THR A 102 14.35 2.84 13.09
N LEU A 103 13.54 3.44 12.22
CA LEU A 103 13.96 4.62 11.46
C LEU A 103 14.19 5.82 12.39
N LYS A 104 14.94 6.81 11.90
CA LYS A 104 15.06 8.11 12.56
C LYS A 104 13.66 8.71 12.74
N ASN A 105 13.44 9.42 13.85
CA ASN A 105 12.19 10.12 14.12
C ASN A 105 12.36 11.63 13.83
N PRO A 106 11.61 12.21 12.87
CA PRO A 106 10.63 11.56 11.99
C PRO A 106 11.28 10.79 10.82
N PRO A 107 10.62 9.73 10.31
CA PRO A 107 10.99 9.12 9.04
C PRO A 107 10.69 10.11 7.89
N THR A 108 11.34 9.92 6.74
CA THR A 108 11.09 10.78 5.57
C THR A 108 9.76 10.42 4.88
N LEU A 109 9.23 11.32 4.05
CA LEU A 109 8.03 11.06 3.24
C LEU A 109 8.19 9.81 2.36
N LEU A 110 9.36 9.64 1.75
CA LEU A 110 9.68 8.46 0.92
C LEU A 110 9.60 7.18 1.75
N GLN A 111 10.19 7.16 2.95
CA GLN A 111 10.17 6.01 3.85
C GLN A 111 8.76 5.67 4.35
N VAL A 112 7.94 6.70 4.60
CA VAL A 112 6.51 6.54 4.92
C VAL A 112 5.77 5.92 3.74
N ARG A 113 5.98 6.45 2.52
CA ARG A 113 5.35 5.91 1.31
C ARG A 113 5.79 4.47 1.03
N GLU A 114 7.06 4.16 1.28
CA GLU A 114 7.62 2.82 1.13
C GLU A 114 7.01 1.83 2.12
N PHE A 115 6.84 2.21 3.40
CA PHE A 115 6.13 1.38 4.37
C PHE A 115 4.69 1.10 3.94
N LEU A 116 3.97 2.13 3.49
CA LEU A 116 2.60 1.99 2.97
C LEU A 116 2.54 1.07 1.75
N HIS A 117 3.54 1.13 0.87
CA HIS A 117 3.65 0.25 -0.28
C HIS A 117 3.93 -1.21 0.14
N ASN A 118 5.04 -1.42 0.85
CA ASN A 118 5.62 -2.74 1.13
C ASN A 118 4.90 -3.50 2.24
N HIS A 119 4.36 -2.83 3.25
CA HIS A 119 3.71 -3.48 4.39
C HIS A 119 2.19 -3.49 4.28
N ILE A 120 1.60 -2.39 3.78
CA ILE A 120 0.13 -2.24 3.70
C ILE A 120 -0.40 -2.62 2.31
N GLY A 121 0.42 -2.58 1.27
CA GLY A 121 0.00 -2.88 -0.10
C GLY A 121 -0.65 -1.70 -0.83
N LEU A 122 -0.37 -0.46 -0.41
CA LEU A 122 -0.81 0.74 -1.11
C LEU A 122 0.14 1.04 -2.25
N ASN A 123 0.00 0.30 -3.35
CA ASN A 123 0.86 0.38 -4.53
C ASN A 123 0.76 1.73 -5.28
N GLU A 124 1.49 1.86 -6.38
CA GLU A 124 1.56 3.05 -7.23
C GLU A 124 0.20 3.44 -7.86
N LEU A 125 -0.72 2.48 -7.99
CA LEU A 125 -2.08 2.69 -8.49
C LEU A 125 -3.06 3.20 -7.43
N PHE A 126 -2.65 3.24 -6.16
CA PHE A 126 -3.50 3.73 -5.07
C PHE A 126 -3.59 5.26 -5.08
N GLN A 127 -4.80 5.78 -5.29
CA GLN A 127 -5.09 7.22 -5.29
C GLN A 127 -5.71 7.74 -3.99
N GLY A 128 -6.14 6.85 -3.09
CA GLY A 128 -6.71 7.24 -1.80
C GLY A 128 -7.99 8.08 -1.87
N ASN A 129 -8.75 7.98 -2.97
CA ASN A 129 -10.07 8.58 -3.16
C ASN A 129 -11.21 7.53 -3.03
N GLY A 130 -10.91 6.33 -2.52
CA GLY A 130 -11.87 5.23 -2.40
C GLY A 130 -12.15 4.49 -3.71
N ARG A 131 -11.45 4.85 -4.81
CA ARG A 131 -11.62 4.23 -6.12
C ARG A 131 -10.31 3.63 -6.63
N THR A 132 -10.43 2.65 -7.52
CA THR A 132 -9.35 2.10 -8.34
C THR A 132 -9.79 2.16 -9.79
N ILE A 133 -8.86 2.51 -10.68
CA ILE A 133 -9.07 2.39 -12.11
C ILE A 133 -8.47 1.04 -12.52
N THR A 134 -9.29 0.16 -13.08
CA THR A 134 -8.81 -1.11 -13.64
C THR A 134 -7.96 -0.83 -14.87
N HIS A 135 -7.20 -1.83 -15.34
CA HIS A 135 -6.40 -1.68 -16.57
C HIS A 135 -7.25 -1.43 -17.84
N GLU A 136 -8.56 -1.63 -17.74
CA GLU A 136 -9.55 -1.33 -18.79
C GLU A 136 -10.14 0.09 -18.65
N GLY A 137 -9.64 0.90 -17.71
CA GLY A 137 -10.15 2.25 -17.46
C GLY A 137 -11.44 2.31 -16.63
N ILE A 138 -11.92 1.17 -16.10
CA ILE A 138 -13.16 1.11 -15.35
C ILE A 138 -12.91 1.53 -13.90
N LEU A 139 -13.70 2.48 -13.40
CA LEU A 139 -13.70 2.85 -11.99
C LEU A 139 -14.42 1.77 -11.17
N SER A 140 -13.73 1.24 -10.16
CA SER A 140 -14.30 0.35 -9.13
C SER A 140 -14.01 0.90 -7.74
N ASP A 141 -14.87 0.62 -6.77
CA ASP A 141 -14.61 0.91 -5.37
C ASP A 141 -13.38 0.12 -4.89
N LYS A 142 -12.45 0.78 -4.20
CA LYS A 142 -11.43 0.11 -3.38
C LYS A 142 -11.87 0.21 -1.93
N ARG A 143 -11.89 -0.92 -1.24
CA ARG A 143 -12.40 -1.03 0.13
C ARG A 143 -11.36 -1.66 1.04
N ILE A 144 -11.38 -1.28 2.31
CA ILE A 144 -10.53 -1.82 3.38
C ILE A 144 -11.41 -2.39 4.49
N PHE A 145 -10.95 -3.51 5.07
CA PHE A 145 -11.58 -4.12 6.23
C PHE A 145 -11.19 -3.35 7.49
N ASN A 146 -12.16 -3.05 8.33
CA ASN A 146 -11.98 -2.31 9.59
C ASN A 146 -12.30 -3.23 10.78
N LYS A 147 -11.44 -4.22 11.02
CA LYS A 147 -11.47 -5.08 12.22
C LYS A 147 -10.14 -5.03 12.94
#